data_AF-Q54HN4-F1
#
_entry.id   AF-Q54HN4-F1
#
_cell.length_a   1.000
_cell.length_b   1.000
_cell.length_c   1.000
_cell.angle_alpha   90.00
_cell.angle_beta   90.00
_cell.angle_gamma   90.00
#
_symmetry.space_group_name_H-M   'P 1'
#
loop_
_entity.id
_entity.type
_entity.pdbx_description
1 polymer ?
#
loop_
_entity_poly.entity_id
_entity_poly.type
_entity_poly.pdbx_seq_one_letter_code
_entity_poly.pdbx_strand_id
1 'polypeptide(L)'
;MDLITQLQDKLDHLLYVFGTCIGVLQRDAPPSFFNNPQNQQQQQQQQQQQQQQQQQQQQQQNPQTQQQLPPPPPPPPQQQQQQQQQQQQQQQQQQQQQQQQPQPTEEWDAPSKMALQVIETSKVIESYIEKLPGFDKTEDQQYEDLKNLNTQSKQVSNELLSSRRDAIELLKMVKESILYISEESKNEEIDQQPMQQ
;
A
#
# COMPACT_ATOMS: atom_id res chain seq x y z
N MET A 1 16.36 10.77 -13.78
CA MET A 1 14.90 10.57 -13.89
C MET A 1 14.25 11.72 -13.15
N ASP A 2 13.26 12.38 -13.76
CA ASP A 2 12.60 13.53 -13.15
C ASP A 2 11.89 13.15 -11.83
N LEU A 3 11.75 14.10 -10.90
CA LEU A 3 11.14 13.84 -9.59
C LEU A 3 9.64 13.52 -9.72
N ILE A 4 8.94 14.13 -10.69
CA ILE A 4 7.53 13.85 -10.96
C ILE A 4 7.38 12.42 -11.48
N THR A 5 8.27 11.98 -12.37
CA THR A 5 8.28 10.58 -12.86
C THR A 5 8.49 9.58 -11.72
N GLN A 6 9.43 9.85 -10.80
CA GLN A 6 9.65 8.98 -9.64
C GLN A 6 8.43 8.94 -8.70
N LEU A 7 7.75 10.08 -8.52
CA LEU A 7 6.51 10.17 -7.74
C LEU A 7 5.39 9.34 -8.38
N GLN A 8 5.25 9.41 -9.71
CA GLN A 8 4.30 8.58 -10.47
C GLN A 8 4.60 7.08 -10.28
N ASP A 9 5.86 6.66 -10.44
CA ASP A 9 6.26 5.27 -10.24
C ASP A 9 5.92 4.76 -8.83
N LYS A 10 6.05 5.62 -7.80
CA LYS A 10 5.66 5.27 -6.42
C LYS A 10 4.15 5.23 -6.21
N LEU A 11 3.39 6.11 -6.84
CA LEU A 11 1.92 6.06 -6.81
C LEU A 11 1.39 4.80 -7.50
N ASP A 12 1.96 4.43 -8.65
CA ASP A 12 1.61 3.21 -9.36
C ASP A 12 1.94 1.96 -8.54
N HIS A 13 3.13 1.95 -7.92
CA HIS A 13 3.51 0.88 -6.98
C HIS A 13 2.55 0.80 -5.78
N LEU A 14 2.16 1.95 -5.20
CA LEU A 14 1.20 2.00 -4.10
C LEU A 14 -0.16 1.42 -4.52
N LEU A 15 -0.67 1.81 -5.68
CA LEU A 15 -1.92 1.29 -6.24
C LEU A 15 -1.84 -0.23 -6.49
N TYR A 16 -0.71 -0.71 -7.01
CA TYR A 16 -0.46 -2.14 -7.20
C TYR A 16 -0.49 -2.91 -5.87
N VAL A 17 0.18 -2.38 -4.84
CA VAL A 17 0.17 -2.96 -3.48
C VAL A 17 -1.26 -2.99 -2.94
N PHE A 18 -2.02 -1.88 -3.02
CA PHE A 18 -3.43 -1.85 -2.60
C PHE A 18 -4.30 -2.88 -3.32
N GLY A 19 -4.15 -3.00 -4.65
CA GLY A 19 -4.88 -3.99 -5.44
C GLY A 19 -4.58 -5.42 -4.99
N THR A 20 -3.30 -5.70 -4.70
CA THR A 20 -2.86 -7.01 -4.19
C THR A 20 -3.38 -7.26 -2.76
N CYS A 21 -3.35 -6.25 -1.88
CA CYS A 21 -3.90 -6.34 -0.52
C CYS A 21 -5.37 -6.72 -0.55
N ILE A 22 -6.17 -6.00 -1.36
CA ILE A 22 -7.61 -6.26 -1.49
C ILE A 22 -7.83 -7.66 -2.06
N GLY A 23 -7.07 -8.05 -3.09
CA GLY A 23 -7.16 -9.39 -3.68
C GLY A 23 -6.86 -10.51 -2.69
N VAL A 24 -5.80 -10.38 -1.89
CA VAL A 24 -5.43 -11.35 -0.84
C VAL A 24 -6.48 -11.37 0.28
N LEU A 25 -6.95 -10.21 0.74
CA LEU A 25 -8.01 -10.12 1.74
C LEU A 25 -9.30 -10.76 1.22
N GLN A 26 -9.69 -10.55 -0.03
CA GLN A 26 -10.90 -11.17 -0.59
C GLN A 26 -10.76 -12.68 -0.77
N ARG A 27 -9.59 -13.14 -1.24
CA ARG A 27 -9.35 -14.56 -1.54
C ARG A 27 -9.17 -15.40 -0.28
N ASP A 28 -8.38 -14.90 0.66
CA ASP A 28 -7.90 -15.70 1.78
C ASP A 28 -8.50 -15.26 3.13
N ALA A 29 -9.34 -14.21 3.19
CA ALA A 29 -9.98 -13.85 4.46
C ALA A 29 -10.79 -15.02 5.00
N PRO A 30 -10.67 -15.31 6.31
CA PRO A 30 -11.50 -16.31 6.93
C PRO A 30 -12.97 -15.92 6.69
N PRO A 31 -13.86 -16.90 6.44
CA PRO A 31 -15.27 -16.62 6.34
C PRO A 31 -15.65 -15.80 7.56
N SER A 32 -16.14 -14.59 7.32
CA SER A 32 -16.66 -13.76 8.38
C SER A 32 -17.84 -14.55 8.95
N PHE A 33 -17.59 -15.29 10.03
CA PHE A 33 -18.65 -15.74 10.88
C PHE A 33 -19.26 -14.44 11.36
N PHE A 34 -20.29 -13.97 10.66
CA PHE A 34 -21.32 -13.13 11.25
C PHE A 34 -21.90 -14.02 12.34
N ASN A 35 -21.17 -14.06 13.46
CA ASN A 35 -21.61 -14.59 14.71
C ASN A 35 -22.67 -13.57 15.09
N ASN A 36 -23.85 -13.71 14.49
CA ASN A 36 -25.03 -13.08 14.99
C ASN A 36 -25.27 -13.90 16.25
N PRO A 37 -24.87 -13.42 17.46
CA PRO A 37 -25.01 -14.21 18.68
C PRO A 37 -26.45 -14.69 18.84
N GLN A 38 -27.39 -13.95 18.25
CA GLN A 38 -28.79 -14.27 18.12
C GLN A 38 -29.08 -15.61 17.39
N ASN A 39 -28.37 -15.96 16.31
CA ASN A 39 -28.57 -17.25 15.64
C ASN A 39 -28.00 -18.42 16.44
N GLN A 40 -26.84 -18.24 17.08
CA GLN A 40 -26.25 -19.29 17.92
C GLN A 40 -27.13 -19.57 19.15
N GLN A 41 -27.66 -18.51 19.75
CA GLN A 41 -28.58 -18.62 20.89
C GLN A 41 -29.93 -19.21 20.47
N GLN A 42 -30.46 -18.87 19.30
CA GLN A 42 -31.72 -19.43 18.80
C GLN A 42 -31.57 -20.93 18.45
N GLN A 43 -30.42 -21.34 17.91
CA GLN A 43 -30.15 -22.75 17.61
C GLN A 43 -29.97 -23.58 18.89
N GLN A 44 -29.32 -23.03 19.93
CA GLN A 44 -29.27 -23.66 21.26
C GLN A 44 -30.67 -23.78 21.89
N GLN A 45 -31.50 -22.76 21.76
CA GLN A 45 -32.85 -22.77 22.33
C GLN A 45 -33.75 -23.81 21.63
N GLN A 46 -33.59 -23.99 20.32
CA GLN A 46 -34.31 -25.01 19.55
C GLN A 46 -33.89 -26.44 19.93
N GLN A 47 -32.59 -26.68 20.18
CA GLN A 47 -32.12 -27.98 20.68
C GLN A 47 -32.65 -28.28 22.09
N GLN A 48 -32.71 -27.29 22.98
CA GLN A 48 -33.30 -27.47 24.31
C GLN A 48 -34.79 -27.82 24.25
N GLN A 49 -35.54 -27.19 23.34
CA GLN A 49 -36.96 -27.49 23.16
C GLN A 49 -37.21 -28.92 22.65
N GLN A 50 -36.38 -29.41 21.72
CA GLN A 50 -36.48 -30.79 21.25
C GLN A 50 -36.19 -31.82 22.35
N GLN A 51 -35.19 -31.57 23.21
CA GLN A 51 -34.93 -32.45 24.35
C GLN A 51 -36.09 -32.48 25.35
N GLN A 52 -36.74 -31.34 25.63
CA GLN A 52 -37.92 -31.33 26.49
C GLN A 52 -39.10 -32.11 25.89
N GLN A 53 -39.32 -32.03 24.58
CA GLN A 53 -40.38 -32.78 23.93
C GLN A 53 -40.16 -34.30 24.00
N GLN A 54 -38.92 -34.79 23.86
CA GLN A 54 -38.64 -36.22 24.01
C GLN A 54 -38.85 -36.72 25.44
N GLN A 55 -38.51 -35.92 26.47
CA GLN A 55 -38.79 -36.32 27.85
C GLN A 55 -40.30 -36.38 28.16
N GLN A 56 -41.10 -35.47 27.61
CA GLN A 56 -42.56 -35.53 27.80
C GLN A 56 -43.19 -36.74 27.11
N GLN A 57 -42.73 -37.14 25.90
CA GLN A 57 -43.26 -38.35 25.26
C GLN A 57 -42.94 -39.63 26.06
N GLN A 58 -41.80 -39.70 26.76
CA GLN A 58 -41.52 -40.85 27.63
C GLN A 58 -42.38 -40.87 28.90
N GLN A 59 -42.74 -39.71 29.47
CA GLN A 59 -43.66 -39.70 30.62
C GLN A 59 -45.11 -40.00 30.22
N GLN A 60 -45.54 -39.61 29.02
CA GLN A 60 -46.90 -39.88 28.55
C GLN A 60 -47.15 -41.33 28.13
N GLN A 61 -46.12 -42.13 27.86
CA GLN A 61 -46.28 -43.57 27.66
C GLN A 61 -46.44 -44.36 28.97
N ASN A 62 -46.31 -43.73 30.13
CA ASN A 62 -46.38 -44.42 31.42
C ASN A 62 -47.57 -44.15 32.38
N PRO A 63 -48.67 -43.44 32.05
CA PRO A 63 -49.77 -43.27 33.00
C PRO A 63 -50.96 -44.16 32.63
N GLN A 64 -50.92 -45.48 32.90
CA GLN A 64 -52.19 -46.23 32.93
C GLN A 64 -52.28 -47.52 33.78
N THR A 65 -51.32 -47.84 34.65
CA THR A 65 -51.42 -49.02 35.55
C THR A 65 -51.59 -48.70 37.03
N GLN A 66 -52.08 -47.50 37.39
CA GLN A 66 -52.53 -47.21 38.76
C GLN A 66 -54.06 -47.10 38.85
N GLN A 67 -54.75 -48.22 38.66
CA GLN A 67 -56.02 -48.48 39.36
C GLN A 67 -55.99 -49.90 39.91
N GLN A 68 -55.77 -49.97 41.23
CA GLN A 68 -56.08 -51.06 42.16
C GLN A 68 -55.73 -52.48 41.69
N LEU A 69 -54.54 -52.99 42.01
CA LEU A 69 -54.17 -54.43 42.13
C LEU A 69 -52.67 -54.53 42.54
N PRO A 70 -52.16 -55.69 43.02
CA PRO A 70 -50.93 -55.87 43.83
C PRO A 70 -49.62 -55.32 43.21
N PRO A 71 -48.51 -55.21 43.98
CA PRO A 71 -47.27 -54.53 43.59
C PRO A 71 -46.84 -54.88 42.15
N PRO A 72 -46.53 -53.86 41.32
CA PRO A 72 -46.19 -54.09 39.94
C PRO A 72 -44.89 -54.90 39.87
N PRO A 73 -44.80 -55.86 38.93
CA PRO A 73 -43.54 -56.51 38.64
C PRO A 73 -42.50 -55.48 38.22
N PRO A 74 -41.20 -55.73 38.50
CA PRO A 74 -40.13 -54.86 38.04
C PRO A 74 -40.26 -54.62 36.54
N PRO A 75 -39.97 -53.38 36.07
CA PRO A 75 -40.07 -53.06 34.66
C PRO A 75 -39.27 -54.09 33.85
N PRO A 76 -39.81 -54.55 32.71
CA PRO A 76 -39.12 -55.54 31.90
C PRO A 76 -37.73 -54.98 31.53
N PRO A 77 -36.66 -55.80 31.62
CA PRO A 77 -35.30 -55.35 31.36
C PRO A 77 -35.12 -54.71 29.97
N GLN A 78 -36.05 -54.95 29.05
CA GLN A 78 -36.13 -54.28 27.75
C GLN A 78 -36.30 -52.75 27.84
N GLN A 79 -37.06 -52.23 28.79
CA GLN A 79 -37.24 -50.77 28.93
C GLN A 79 -35.96 -50.10 29.47
N GLN A 80 -35.25 -50.78 30.38
CA GLN A 80 -33.98 -50.28 30.92
C GLN A 80 -32.88 -50.27 29.84
N GLN A 81 -32.87 -51.29 28.97
CA GLN A 81 -31.92 -51.38 27.87
C GLN A 81 -32.14 -50.29 26.80
N GLN A 82 -33.40 -49.93 26.53
CA GLN A 82 -33.74 -48.87 25.58
C GLN A 82 -33.33 -47.48 26.11
N GLN A 83 -33.48 -47.25 27.42
CA GLN A 83 -33.06 -45.99 28.05
C GLN A 83 -31.54 -45.83 28.07
N GLN A 84 -30.80 -46.94 28.26
CA GLN A 84 -29.33 -46.93 28.19
C GLN A 84 -28.80 -46.66 26.78
N GLN A 85 -29.48 -47.18 25.75
CA GLN A 85 -29.11 -46.94 24.35
C GLN A 85 -29.30 -45.47 23.95
N GLN A 86 -30.35 -44.81 24.44
CA GLN A 86 -30.58 -43.38 24.20
C GLN A 86 -29.50 -42.49 24.86
N GLN A 87 -29.06 -42.83 26.06
CA GLN A 87 -28.02 -42.08 26.76
C GLN A 87 -26.65 -42.21 26.06
N GLN A 88 -26.36 -43.37 25.47
CA GLN A 88 -25.15 -43.57 24.66
C GLN A 88 -25.16 -42.76 23.36
N GLN A 89 -26.33 -42.61 22.72
CA GLN A 89 -26.46 -41.80 21.52
C GLN A 89 -26.25 -40.30 21.80
N GLN A 90 -26.69 -39.82 22.97
CA GLN A 90 -26.44 -38.44 23.39
C GLN A 90 -24.95 -38.15 23.67
N GLN A 91 -24.21 -39.11 24.22
CA GLN A 91 -22.77 -38.95 24.43
C GLN A 91 -21.97 -38.92 23.11
N GLN A 92 -22.37 -39.69 22.09
CA GLN A 92 -21.71 -39.62 20.79
C GLN A 92 -21.90 -38.28 20.08
N GLN A 93 -23.07 -37.63 20.23
CA GLN A 93 -23.27 -36.30 19.64
C GLN A 93 -22.41 -35.22 20.31
N GLN A 94 -22.14 -35.30 21.61
CA GLN A 94 -21.24 -34.35 22.26
C GLN A 94 -19.78 -34.50 21.82
N GLN A 95 -19.30 -35.72 21.53
CA GLN A 95 -17.93 -35.91 21.04
C GLN A 95 -17.73 -35.38 19.61
N GLN A 96 -18.74 -35.46 18.73
CA GLN A 96 -18.60 -34.90 17.38
C GLN A 96 -18.51 -33.37 17.37
N GLN A 97 -19.08 -32.66 18.34
CA GLN A 97 -18.93 -31.19 18.40
C GLN A 97 -17.53 -30.74 18.86
N GLN A 98 -16.80 -31.53 19.65
CA GLN A 98 -15.43 -31.14 20.05
C GLN A 98 -14.38 -31.35 18.95
N GLN A 99 -14.62 -32.22 17.97
CA GLN A 99 -13.66 -32.42 16.87
C GLN A 99 -13.70 -31.35 15.77
N GLN A 100 -14.66 -30.41 15.81
CA GLN A 100 -14.65 -29.24 14.92
C GLN A 100 -13.91 -28.05 15.53
N GLN A 101 -12.97 -28.29 16.46
CA GLN A 101 -12.08 -27.23 16.91
C GLN A 101 -11.31 -26.72 15.68
N PRO A 102 -11.44 -25.44 15.31
CA PRO A 102 -10.79 -24.90 14.12
C PRO A 102 -9.29 -25.12 14.26
N GLN A 103 -8.65 -25.71 13.25
CA GLN A 103 -7.19 -25.78 13.22
C GLN A 103 -6.64 -24.36 13.43
N PRO A 104 -5.55 -24.22 14.23
CA PRO A 104 -4.91 -22.94 14.45
C PRO A 104 -4.63 -22.33 13.09
N THR A 105 -5.33 -21.22 12.82
CA THR A 105 -5.26 -20.49 11.57
C THR A 105 -3.80 -20.11 11.38
N GLU A 106 -3.13 -20.73 10.41
CA GLU A 106 -1.77 -20.35 10.02
C GLU A 106 -1.75 -18.84 9.86
N GLU A 107 -0.77 -18.26 10.55
CA GLU A 107 -0.62 -16.86 10.89
C GLU A 107 -0.99 -15.95 9.71
N TRP A 108 -2.17 -15.34 9.83
CA TRP A 108 -2.74 -14.37 8.90
C TRP A 108 -1.98 -13.02 9.01
N ASP A 109 -0.66 -13.10 8.82
CA ASP A 109 0.32 -12.02 8.96
C ASP A 109 0.53 -11.24 7.66
N ALA A 110 0.02 -11.78 6.55
CA ALA A 110 0.09 -11.14 5.25
C ALA A 110 -0.51 -9.72 5.25
N PRO A 111 -1.70 -9.47 5.85
CA PRO A 111 -2.25 -8.11 5.93
C PRO A 111 -1.35 -7.16 6.73
N SER A 112 -0.74 -7.62 7.82
CA SER A 112 0.15 -6.79 8.65
C SER A 112 1.38 -6.35 7.87
N LYS A 113 2.05 -7.27 7.16
CA LYS A 113 3.21 -6.96 6.32
C LYS A 113 2.85 -6.02 5.16
N MET A 114 1.70 -6.26 4.53
CA MET A 114 1.21 -5.41 3.45
C MET A 114 0.84 -4.00 3.94
N ALA A 115 0.21 -3.88 5.11
CA ALA A 115 -0.10 -2.59 5.73
C ALA A 115 1.16 -1.77 6.03
N LEU A 116 2.22 -2.43 6.54
CA LEU A 116 3.52 -1.78 6.74
C LEU A 116 4.10 -1.27 5.41
N GLN A 117 4.04 -2.06 4.35
CA GLN A 117 4.50 -1.66 3.02
C GLN A 117 3.74 -0.44 2.47
N VAL A 118 2.42 -0.38 2.68
CA VAL A 118 1.60 0.80 2.32
C VAL A 118 2.09 2.03 3.08
N ILE A 119 2.26 1.93 4.41
CA ILE A 119 2.72 3.04 5.26
C ILE A 119 4.11 3.53 4.83
N GLU A 120 5.04 2.61 4.58
CA GLU A 120 6.40 2.95 4.13
C GLU A 120 6.39 3.64 2.78
N THR A 121 5.59 3.13 1.82
CA THR A 121 5.46 3.74 0.49
C THR A 121 4.83 5.12 0.57
N SER A 122 3.80 5.32 1.41
CA SER A 122 3.18 6.63 1.66
C SER A 122 4.18 7.64 2.21
N LYS A 123 5.03 7.26 3.17
CA LYS A 123 6.09 8.15 3.69
C LYS A 123 7.10 8.56 2.62
N VAL A 124 7.46 7.63 1.72
CA VAL A 124 8.36 7.95 0.60
C VAL A 124 7.70 8.96 -0.35
N ILE A 125 6.41 8.77 -0.66
CA ILE A 125 5.62 9.69 -1.49
C ILE A 125 5.57 11.10 -0.86
N GLU A 126 5.27 11.19 0.44
CA GLU A 126 5.28 12.47 1.18
C GLU A 126 6.65 13.15 1.07
N SER A 127 7.74 12.40 1.26
CA SER A 127 9.10 12.94 1.13
C SER A 127 9.46 13.41 -0.28
N TYR A 128 8.80 12.87 -1.33
CA TYR A 128 8.97 13.34 -2.69
C TYR A 128 8.16 14.60 -2.96
N ILE A 129 6.94 14.69 -2.43
CA ILE A 129 6.10 15.89 -2.51
C ILE A 129 6.82 17.09 -1.88
N GLU A 130 7.40 16.91 -0.69
CA GLU A 130 8.19 17.95 0.00
C GLU A 130 9.43 18.41 -0.78
N LYS A 131 9.96 17.56 -1.68
CA LYS A 131 11.14 17.87 -2.51
C LYS A 131 10.79 18.48 -3.86
N LEU A 132 9.51 18.61 -4.21
CA LEU A 132 9.10 19.17 -5.50
C LEU A 132 9.51 20.66 -5.58
N PRO A 133 10.27 21.06 -6.62
CA PRO A 133 10.74 22.44 -6.73
C PRO A 133 9.55 23.40 -6.91
N GLY A 134 9.48 24.43 -6.06
CA GLY A 134 8.42 25.42 -6.09
C GLY A 134 7.08 24.97 -5.51
N PHE A 135 7.03 23.80 -4.84
CA PHE A 135 5.83 23.33 -4.13
C PHE A 135 5.35 24.31 -3.05
N ASP A 136 6.26 25.08 -2.47
CA ASP A 136 6.04 26.12 -1.48
C ASP A 136 5.71 27.51 -2.07
N LYS A 137 5.78 27.65 -3.41
CA LYS A 137 5.59 28.94 -4.10
C LYS A 137 4.21 29.03 -4.72
N THR A 138 3.62 30.22 -4.67
CA THR A 138 2.39 30.51 -5.42
C THR A 138 2.69 30.69 -6.92
N GLU A 139 1.67 30.55 -7.77
CA GLU A 139 1.81 30.77 -9.22
C GLU A 139 2.36 32.17 -9.55
N ASP A 140 1.89 33.21 -8.87
CA ASP A 140 2.38 34.59 -9.05
C ASP A 140 3.87 34.74 -8.71
N GLN A 141 4.34 34.08 -7.63
CA GLN A 141 5.75 34.08 -7.26
C GLN A 141 6.60 33.36 -8.31
N GLN A 142 6.14 32.21 -8.79
CA GLN A 142 6.81 31.46 -9.86
C GLN A 142 6.88 32.28 -11.15
N TYR A 143 5.82 33.03 -11.49
CA TYR A 143 5.79 33.92 -12.64
C TYR A 143 6.77 35.10 -12.51
N GLU A 144 6.80 35.78 -11.36
CA GLU A 144 7.75 36.87 -11.11
C GLU A 144 9.20 36.35 -11.10
N ASP A 145 9.47 35.18 -10.54
CA ASP A 145 10.79 34.53 -10.62
C ASP A 145 11.20 34.29 -12.09
N LEU A 146 10.28 33.78 -12.92
CA LEU A 146 10.54 33.53 -14.35
C LEU A 146 10.79 34.84 -15.12
N LYS A 147 10.03 35.89 -14.80
CA LYS A 147 10.18 37.23 -15.39
C LYS A 147 11.51 37.87 -15.00
N ASN A 148 11.91 37.73 -13.74
CA ASN A 148 13.21 38.18 -13.24
C ASN A 148 14.34 37.43 -13.94
N LEU A 149 14.23 36.10 -14.06
CA LEU A 149 15.21 35.27 -14.75
C LEU A 149 15.33 35.65 -16.24
N ASN A 150 14.22 35.91 -16.92
CA ASN A 150 14.21 36.38 -18.31
C ASN A 150 14.87 37.76 -18.45
N THR A 151 14.61 38.67 -17.50
CA THR A 151 15.25 40.00 -17.45
C THR A 151 16.76 39.87 -17.25
N GLN A 152 17.21 39.05 -16.31
CA GLN A 152 18.63 38.76 -16.08
C GLN A 152 19.28 38.12 -17.31
N SER A 153 18.62 37.14 -17.94
CA SER A 153 19.10 36.50 -19.17
C SER A 153 19.32 37.51 -20.31
N LYS A 154 18.40 38.49 -20.47
CA LYS A 154 18.57 39.59 -21.43
C LYS A 154 19.72 40.51 -21.09
N GLN A 155 19.91 40.86 -19.80
CA GLN A 155 21.02 41.68 -19.35
C GLN A 155 22.37 41.00 -19.63
N VAL A 156 22.52 39.74 -19.21
CA VAL A 156 23.73 38.93 -19.47
C VAL A 156 24.00 38.80 -20.97
N SER A 157 22.96 38.60 -21.78
CA SER A 157 23.11 38.55 -23.25
C SER A 157 23.63 39.88 -23.82
N ASN A 158 23.12 41.01 -23.35
CA ASN A 158 23.58 42.34 -23.78
C ASN A 158 25.02 42.63 -23.34
N GLU A 159 25.39 42.26 -22.11
CA GLU A 159 26.75 42.38 -21.59
C GLU A 159 27.72 41.52 -22.42
N LEU A 160 27.34 40.28 -22.73
CA LEU A 160 28.12 39.39 -23.59
C LEU A 160 28.28 39.97 -25.00
N LEU A 161 27.25 40.60 -25.57
CA LEU A 161 27.33 41.28 -26.86
C LEU A 161 28.21 42.54 -26.81
N SER A 162 28.21 43.28 -25.70
CA SER A 162 29.12 44.42 -25.51
C SER A 162 30.56 43.94 -25.41
N SER A 163 30.85 42.99 -24.52
CA SER A 163 32.18 42.41 -24.34
C SER A 163 32.71 41.79 -25.63
N ARG A 164 31.85 41.13 -26.42
CA ARG A 164 32.20 40.61 -27.75
C ARG A 164 32.61 41.72 -28.71
N ARG A 165 31.90 42.87 -28.72
CA ARG A 165 32.25 44.01 -29.57
C ARG A 165 33.60 44.60 -29.16
N ASP A 166 33.81 44.81 -27.87
CA ASP A 166 35.07 45.35 -27.33
C ASP A 166 36.25 44.42 -27.68
N ALA A 167 36.06 43.10 -27.56
CA ALA A 167 37.07 42.11 -27.94
C ALA A 167 37.39 42.12 -29.44
N ILE A 168 36.38 42.31 -30.30
CA ILE A 168 36.57 42.44 -31.76
C ILE A 168 37.34 43.72 -32.10
N GLU A 169 37.03 44.83 -31.43
CA GLU A 169 37.74 46.10 -31.62
C GLU A 169 39.19 46.01 -31.16
N LEU A 170 39.44 45.42 -29.98
CA LEU A 170 40.79 45.15 -29.51
C LEU A 170 41.58 44.27 -30.47
N LEU A 171 40.96 43.20 -30.98
CA LEU A 171 41.58 42.34 -31.99
C LEU A 171 41.93 43.11 -33.27
N LYS A 172 41.09 44.05 -33.69
CA LYS A 172 41.35 44.92 -34.85
C LYS A 172 42.56 45.83 -34.59
N MET A 173 42.63 46.52 -33.45
CA MET A 173 43.77 47.37 -33.08
C MET A 173 45.09 46.59 -33.00
N VAL A 174 45.06 45.38 -32.43
CA VAL A 174 46.24 44.50 -32.37
C VAL A 174 46.71 44.11 -33.78
N LYS A 175 45.78 43.75 -34.68
CA LYS A 175 46.12 43.43 -36.08
C LYS A 175 46.73 44.61 -36.83
N GLU A 176 46.15 45.80 -36.68
CA GLU A 176 46.67 47.03 -37.29
C GLU A 176 48.07 47.38 -36.77
N SER A 177 48.31 47.23 -35.46
CA SER A 177 49.63 47.45 -34.85
C SER A 177 50.68 46.46 -35.36
N ILE A 178 50.32 45.18 -35.49
CA ILE A 178 51.21 44.15 -36.05
C ILE A 178 51.55 44.46 -37.52
N LEU A 179 50.57 44.90 -38.32
CA LEU A 179 50.81 45.30 -39.71
C LEU A 179 51.77 46.50 -39.79
N TYR A 180 51.55 47.53 -38.97
CA TYR A 180 52.43 48.70 -38.90
C TYR A 180 53.88 48.32 -38.58
N ILE A 181 54.10 47.53 -37.52
CA ILE A 181 55.44 47.05 -37.13
C ILE A 181 56.07 46.23 -38.26
N SER A 182 55.28 45.39 -38.93
CA SER A 182 55.77 44.57 -40.06
C SER A 182 56.20 45.43 -41.25
N GLU A 183 55.48 46.52 -41.54
CA GLU A 183 55.83 47.47 -42.60
C GLU A 183 57.07 48.30 -42.22
N GLU A 184 57.15 48.78 -40.98
CA GLU A 184 58.30 49.50 -40.44
C GLU A 184 59.58 48.65 -40.50
N SER A 185 59.49 47.38 -40.06
CA SER A 185 60.61 46.43 -40.12
C SER A 185 61.11 46.16 -41.55
N LYS A 186 60.22 46.17 -42.54
CA LYS A 186 60.60 46.01 -43.97
C LYS A 186 61.32 47.24 -44.51
N ASN A 187 60.95 48.44 -44.05
CA ASN A 187 61.59 49.67 -44.48
C ASN A 187 63.01 49.80 -43.90
N GLU A 188 63.22 49.37 -42.65
CA GLU A 188 64.56 49.37 -42.02
C GLU A 188 65.53 48.38 -42.70
N GLU A 189 65.03 47.24 -43.20
CA GLU A 189 65.86 46.27 -43.93
C GLU A 189 66.36 46.81 -45.29
N ILE A 190 65.60 47.72 -45.91
CA ILE A 190 65.99 48.39 -47.16
C ILE A 190 67.11 49.40 -46.90
N ASP A 191 67.03 50.17 -45.81
CA ASP A 191 68.04 51.18 -45.47
C ASP A 191 69.36 50.55 -44.98
N GLN A 192 69.32 49.31 -44.48
CA GLN A 192 70.51 48.59 -44.01
C GLN A 192 71.20 47.74 -45.09
N GLN A 193 70.69 47.64 -46.32
CA GLN A 193 71.44 46.96 -47.39
C GLN A 193 72.71 47.78 -47.72
N PRO A 194 73.92 47.29 -47.33
CA PRO A 194 75.14 48.00 -47.65
C PRO A 194 75.30 47.99 -49.16
N MET A 195 75.61 49.14 -49.75
CA MET A 195 76.11 49.25 -51.13
C MET A 195 77.37 48.38 -51.25
N GLN A 196 77.20 47.09 -51.54
CA GLN A 196 78.28 46.23 -52.00
C GLN A 196 78.48 46.58 -53.48
N GLN A 197 79.41 47.50 -53.71
CA GLN A 197 80.15 47.59 -54.98
C GLN A 197 81.40 46.70 -54.89
#